data_AF-A0A3C0G416-F1
#
_entry.id   AF-A0A3C0G416-F1
#
_cell.length_a   1.000
_cell.length_b   1.000
_cell.length_c   1.000
_cell.angle_alpha   90.00
_cell.angle_beta   90.00
_cell.angle_gamma   90.00
#
_symmetry.space_group_name_H-M   'P 1'
#
loop_
_entity.id
_entity.type
_entity.pdbx_description
1 polymer ?
#
loop_
_entity_poly.entity_id
_entity_poly.type
_entity_poly.pdbx_seq_one_letter_code
_entity_poly.pdbx_strand_id
1 'polypeptide(L)'
;MVKVMNNFNEDLWKFFDMVVEGENFCLTRFGDGELSIINGNNFDVLSENPTEFDYFSEKEEYLTSKQMLQDSFSNNKKGYYKGIPCHCCIVGDESLSIYDSFSDKQYLTWANVFVNSNYQDFNNYFSSIVKERKVYLISHFDAE
;
A
#
# COMPACT_ATOMS: atom_id res chain seq x y z
N MET A 1 -2.44 3.00 -27.58
CA MET A 1 -3.65 3.00 -26.74
C MET A 1 -3.44 1.99 -25.63
N VAL A 2 -3.01 2.45 -24.47
CA VAL A 2 -2.82 1.59 -23.29
C VAL A 2 -4.21 1.25 -22.76
N LYS A 3 -4.49 -0.05 -22.66
CA LYS A 3 -5.72 -0.60 -22.10
C LYS A 3 -5.79 -0.16 -20.64
N VAL A 4 -6.67 0.78 -20.33
CA VAL A 4 -6.90 1.26 -18.96
C VAL A 4 -7.22 0.07 -18.07
N MET A 5 -6.53 0.03 -16.93
CA MET A 5 -6.31 -1.07 -16.00
C MET A 5 -7.55 -1.84 -15.53
N ASN A 6 -7.31 -3.06 -15.04
CA ASN A 6 -8.24 -3.84 -14.19
C ASN A 6 -8.92 -2.92 -13.17
N ASN A 7 -10.23 -3.13 -12.99
CA ASN A 7 -11.08 -2.25 -12.19
C ASN A 7 -10.62 -2.27 -10.72
N PHE A 8 -10.55 -1.12 -10.04
CA PHE A 8 -10.13 -1.03 -8.62
C PHE A 8 -10.84 -2.02 -7.72
N ASN A 9 -12.12 -2.29 -8.03
CA ASN A 9 -12.94 -3.23 -7.31
C ASN A 9 -12.51 -4.69 -7.54
N GLU A 10 -12.03 -5.05 -8.73
CA GLU A 10 -11.55 -6.41 -9.02
C GLU A 10 -10.34 -6.78 -8.15
N ASP A 11 -9.44 -5.83 -7.88
CA ASP A 11 -8.29 -6.07 -7.01
C ASP A 11 -8.74 -6.36 -5.57
N LEU A 12 -9.76 -5.67 -5.04
CA LEU A 12 -10.33 -5.98 -3.71
C LEU A 12 -10.86 -7.41 -3.66
N TRP A 13 -11.71 -7.78 -4.62
CA TRP A 13 -12.33 -9.10 -4.66
C TRP A 13 -11.29 -10.21 -4.85
N LYS A 14 -10.22 -9.97 -5.62
CA LYS A 14 -9.08 -10.88 -5.69
C LYS A 14 -8.45 -11.15 -4.33
N PHE A 15 -8.23 -10.12 -3.50
CA PHE A 15 -7.69 -10.33 -2.14
C PHE A 15 -8.66 -11.11 -1.24
N PHE A 16 -9.96 -10.87 -1.39
CA PHE A 16 -10.99 -11.63 -0.68
C PHE A 16 -10.98 -13.11 -1.06
N ASP A 17 -10.91 -13.41 -2.36
CA ASP A 17 -10.82 -14.78 -2.86
C ASP A 17 -9.58 -15.49 -2.32
N MET A 18 -8.41 -14.84 -2.36
CA MET A 18 -7.18 -15.42 -1.78
C MET A 18 -7.34 -15.75 -0.28
N VAL A 19 -8.02 -14.91 0.50
CA VAL A 19 -8.30 -15.20 1.92
C VAL A 19 -9.28 -16.37 2.08
N VAL A 20 -10.32 -16.46 1.25
CA VAL A 20 -11.30 -17.55 1.30
C VAL A 20 -10.65 -18.87 0.90
N GLU A 21 -9.88 -18.89 -0.18
CA GLU A 21 -9.19 -20.08 -0.70
C GLU A 21 -7.99 -20.51 0.16
N GLY A 22 -7.47 -19.61 1.01
CA GLY A 22 -6.29 -19.87 1.81
C GLY A 22 -4.99 -19.78 1.01
N GLU A 23 -5.01 -19.00 -0.07
CA GLU A 23 -3.80 -18.64 -0.81
C GLU A 23 -2.96 -17.68 0.04
N ASN A 24 -1.68 -18.01 0.22
CA ASN A 24 -0.76 -17.17 1.00
C ASN A 24 -0.29 -15.98 0.16
N PHE A 25 -0.52 -14.79 0.67
CA PHE A 25 0.01 -13.56 0.10
C PHE A 25 0.48 -12.59 1.18
N CYS A 26 1.26 -11.60 0.76
CA CYS A 26 1.60 -10.42 1.54
C CYS A 26 1.20 -9.20 0.74
N LEU A 27 0.67 -8.17 1.40
CA LEU A 27 0.32 -6.90 0.77
C LEU A 27 0.95 -5.76 1.57
N THR A 28 1.75 -4.94 0.90
CA THR A 28 2.25 -3.67 1.44
C THR A 28 1.72 -2.53 0.58
N ARG A 29 1.29 -1.44 1.20
CA ARG A 29 0.72 -0.27 0.51
C ARG A 29 1.67 0.91 0.69
N PHE A 30 2.08 1.53 -0.40
CA PHE A 30 2.99 2.68 -0.42
C PHE A 30 2.18 3.92 -0.78
N GLY A 31 1.89 4.75 0.23
CA GLY A 31 1.24 6.04 0.07
C GLY A 31 2.21 7.14 -0.36
N ASP A 32 1.71 8.37 -0.34
CA ASP A 32 2.50 9.58 -0.58
C ASP A 32 3.61 9.79 0.47
N GLY A 33 3.33 9.51 1.74
CA GLY A 33 4.33 9.53 2.82
C GLY A 33 5.48 8.56 2.57
N GLU A 34 5.19 7.29 2.30
CA GLU A 34 6.23 6.28 2.02
C GLU A 34 7.06 6.63 0.77
N LEU A 35 6.41 7.10 -0.30
CA LEU A 35 7.12 7.50 -1.51
C LEU A 35 8.01 8.73 -1.29
N SER A 36 7.57 9.68 -0.47
CA SER A 36 8.39 10.83 -0.07
C SER A 36 9.67 10.39 0.63
N ILE A 37 9.59 9.40 1.53
CA ILE A 37 10.77 8.79 2.18
C ILE A 37 11.68 8.10 1.16
N ILE A 38 11.11 7.28 0.27
CA ILE A 38 11.86 6.55 -0.78
C ILE A 38 12.65 7.54 -1.66
N ASN A 39 12.01 8.64 -2.04
CA ASN A 39 12.59 9.71 -2.86
C ASN A 39 13.55 10.63 -2.08
N GLY A 40 13.54 10.55 -0.75
CA GLY A 40 14.39 11.37 0.11
C GLY A 40 13.86 12.80 0.33
N ASN A 41 12.56 13.03 0.15
CA ASN A 41 11.92 14.32 0.37
C ASN A 41 11.62 14.51 1.86
N ASN A 42 12.11 15.61 2.45
CA ASN A 42 11.85 15.94 3.85
C ASN A 42 10.41 16.41 4.06
N PHE A 43 9.79 16.02 5.17
CA PHE A 43 8.48 16.51 5.60
C PHE A 43 8.30 16.38 7.13
N ASP A 44 7.44 17.24 7.69
CA ASP A 44 7.13 17.29 9.12
C ASP A 44 5.61 17.29 9.33
N VAL A 45 5.00 16.11 9.21
CA VAL A 45 3.56 15.94 9.48
C VAL A 45 3.30 15.84 10.99
N LEU A 46 4.30 15.40 11.78
CA LEU A 46 4.18 15.31 13.24
C LEU A 46 3.87 16.65 13.90
N SER A 47 4.34 17.76 13.35
CA SER A 47 4.03 19.11 13.83
C SER A 47 2.53 19.45 13.81
N GLU A 48 1.78 18.84 12.88
CA GLU A 48 0.34 19.07 12.71
C GLU A 48 -0.51 17.89 13.21
N ASN A 49 0.00 16.67 13.09
CA ASN A 49 -0.67 15.44 13.49
C ASN A 49 0.28 14.49 14.26
N PRO A 50 0.21 14.49 15.61
CA PRO A 50 1.13 13.70 16.45
C PRO A 50 1.04 12.17 16.30
N THR A 51 0.02 11.65 15.62
CA THR A 51 -0.13 10.19 15.37
C THR A 51 0.50 9.74 14.05
N GLU A 52 1.02 10.66 13.25
CA GLU A 52 1.67 10.39 11.97
C GLU A 52 3.19 10.23 12.14
N PHE A 53 3.96 10.37 11.06
CA PHE A 53 5.42 10.33 11.09
C PHE A 53 6.01 11.53 10.34
N ASP A 54 7.25 11.86 10.68
CA ASP A 54 8.07 12.82 9.97
C ASP A 54 9.23 12.08 9.27
N TYR A 55 9.91 12.79 8.37
CA TYR A 55 11.15 12.29 7.79
C TYR A 55 12.05 13.43 7.38
N PHE A 56 13.33 13.28 7.74
CA PHE A 56 14.38 14.23 7.42
C PHE A 56 15.62 13.46 6.94
N SER A 57 15.94 13.58 5.66
CA SER A 57 16.98 12.81 4.98
C SER A 57 18.39 12.97 5.56
N GLU A 58 18.62 14.05 6.31
CA GLU A 58 19.86 14.34 7.03
C GLU A 58 19.99 13.65 8.38
N LYS A 59 18.89 13.13 8.97
CA LYS A 59 18.94 12.46 10.27
C LYS A 59 19.27 10.98 10.11
N GLU A 60 20.33 10.54 10.77
CA GLU A 60 20.81 9.15 10.70
C GLU A 60 19.79 8.13 11.22
N GLU A 61 18.91 8.53 12.15
CA GLU A 61 17.91 7.65 12.75
C GLU A 61 16.90 7.08 11.75
N TYR A 62 16.66 7.76 10.62
CA TYR A 62 15.75 7.27 9.58
C TYR A 62 16.42 6.36 8.54
N LEU A 63 17.75 6.23 8.54
CA LEU A 63 18.47 5.50 7.49
C LEU A 63 18.04 4.03 7.41
N THR A 64 17.86 3.37 8.56
CA THR A 64 17.41 1.97 8.61
C THR A 64 15.99 1.83 8.05
N SER A 65 15.05 2.65 8.52
CA SER A 65 13.65 2.62 8.05
C SER A 65 13.54 2.92 6.56
N LYS A 66 14.29 3.91 6.06
CA LYS A 66 14.36 4.23 4.63
C LYS A 66 14.87 3.05 3.81
N GLN A 67 15.98 2.43 4.24
CA GLN A 67 16.53 1.27 3.52
C GLN A 67 15.53 0.11 3.50
N MET A 68 14.89 -0.19 4.63
CA MET A 68 13.87 -1.24 4.70
C MET A 68 12.66 -0.95 3.79
N LEU A 69 12.27 0.32 3.68
CA LEU A 69 11.18 0.74 2.81
C LEU A 69 11.55 0.61 1.32
N GLN A 70 12.77 1.02 0.94
CA GLN A 70 13.30 0.86 -0.42
C GLN A 70 13.46 -0.62 -0.81
N ASP A 71 13.95 -1.46 0.11
CA ASP A 71 14.06 -2.91 -0.07
C ASP A 71 12.67 -3.54 -0.25
N SER A 72 11.69 -3.11 0.55
CA SER A 72 10.30 -3.54 0.46
C SER A 72 9.64 -3.12 -0.85
N PHE A 73 9.92 -1.92 -1.36
CA PHE A 73 9.36 -1.40 -2.60
C PHE A 73 9.93 -2.11 -3.85
N SER A 74 11.23 -2.39 -3.83
CA SER A 74 11.94 -3.06 -4.94
C SER A 74 11.83 -4.59 -4.93
N ASN A 75 11.19 -5.18 -3.92
CA ASN A 75 11.07 -6.63 -3.78
C ASN A 75 10.13 -7.27 -4.81
N ASN A 76 10.53 -8.37 -5.42
CA ASN A 76 9.81 -9.04 -6.51
C ASN A 76 9.41 -10.48 -6.15
N LYS A 77 9.35 -10.81 -4.85
CA LYS A 77 8.98 -12.16 -4.39
C LYS A 77 7.57 -12.54 -4.85
N LYS A 78 7.40 -13.81 -5.24
CA LYS A 78 6.10 -14.40 -5.57
C LYS A 78 5.12 -14.20 -4.40
N GLY A 79 3.93 -13.67 -4.68
CA GLY A 79 2.88 -13.45 -3.69
C GLY A 79 3.08 -12.21 -2.81
N TYR A 80 4.10 -11.39 -3.09
CA TYR A 80 4.30 -10.11 -2.41
C TYR A 80 3.72 -8.97 -3.24
N TYR A 81 2.49 -8.59 -2.91
CA TYR A 81 1.74 -7.52 -3.56
C TYR A 81 2.17 -6.14 -3.06
N LYS A 82 2.39 -5.23 -4.01
CA LYS A 82 2.75 -3.84 -3.77
C LYS A 82 1.61 -2.94 -4.25
N GLY A 83 0.95 -2.29 -3.30
CA GLY A 83 0.01 -1.22 -3.58
C GLY A 83 0.76 0.06 -3.90
N ILE A 84 0.73 0.49 -5.16
CA ILE A 84 1.30 1.77 -5.59
C ILE A 84 0.20 2.85 -5.67
N PRO A 85 0.52 4.14 -5.65
CA PRO A 85 -0.52 5.16 -5.73
C PRO A 85 -1.34 5.07 -7.01
N CYS A 86 -2.63 5.39 -6.88
CA CYS A 86 -3.56 5.50 -7.99
C CYS A 86 -3.34 6.81 -8.76
N HIS A 87 -3.56 6.79 -10.09
CA HIS A 87 -3.65 7.99 -10.92
C HIS A 87 -4.76 8.97 -10.51
N CYS A 88 -5.83 8.44 -9.91
CA CYS A 88 -6.92 9.21 -9.31
C CYS A 88 -6.52 9.96 -8.02
N CYS A 89 -5.35 9.68 -7.45
CA CYS A 89 -4.87 10.30 -6.21
C CYS A 89 -3.93 11.48 -6.51
N ILE A 90 -3.47 12.16 -5.45
CA ILE A 90 -2.68 13.41 -5.44
C ILE A 90 -1.44 13.37 -6.35
N VAL A 91 -0.94 12.17 -6.68
CA VAL A 91 0.27 11.93 -7.47
C VAL A 91 0.07 12.00 -8.99
N GLY A 92 -1.16 12.11 -9.49
CA GLY A 92 -1.45 12.38 -10.92
C GLY A 92 -0.66 11.52 -11.91
N ASP A 93 0.07 12.15 -12.84
CA ASP A 93 0.88 11.49 -13.86
C ASP A 93 2.10 10.72 -13.29
N GLU A 94 2.57 11.06 -12.09
CA GLU A 94 3.68 10.37 -11.42
C GLU A 94 3.31 8.93 -11.04
N SER A 95 2.03 8.67 -10.73
CA SER A 95 1.57 7.29 -10.49
C SER A 95 1.77 6.37 -11.71
N LEU A 96 1.60 6.91 -12.92
CA LEU A 96 1.79 6.16 -14.17
C LEU A 96 3.27 5.90 -14.41
N SER A 97 4.15 6.87 -14.12
CA SER A 97 5.60 6.67 -14.25
C SER A 97 6.11 5.63 -13.24
N ILE A 98 5.59 5.64 -12.01
CA ILE A 98 5.87 4.61 -11.01
C ILE A 98 5.40 3.25 -11.51
N TYR A 99 4.16 3.13 -11.98
CA TYR A 99 3.64 1.87 -12.55
C TYR A 99 4.49 1.35 -13.71
N ASP A 100 4.92 2.26 -14.60
CA ASP A 100 5.71 1.92 -15.77
C ASP A 100 7.16 1.55 -15.42
N SER A 101 7.68 2.04 -14.28
CA SER A 101 9.01 1.67 -13.78
C SER A 101 9.13 0.19 -13.40
N PHE A 102 8.02 -0.48 -13.10
CA PHE A 102 8.00 -1.91 -12.82
C PHE A 102 7.90 -2.72 -14.12
N SER A 103 8.93 -3.54 -14.36
CA SER A 103 8.97 -4.48 -15.49
C SER A 103 7.98 -5.64 -15.33
N ASP A 104 7.83 -6.14 -14.11
CA ASP A 104 6.81 -7.13 -13.74
C ASP A 104 5.69 -6.46 -12.93
N LYS A 105 4.47 -6.58 -13.45
CA LYS A 105 3.26 -5.96 -12.91
C LYS A 105 2.33 -6.98 -12.25
N GLN A 106 2.69 -8.27 -12.24
CA GLN A 106 1.84 -9.37 -11.74
C GLN A 106 1.41 -9.19 -10.28
N TYR A 107 2.31 -8.64 -9.45
CA TYR A 107 2.09 -8.39 -8.02
C TYR A 107 1.94 -6.90 -7.71
N LEU A 108 1.47 -6.10 -8.66
CA LEU A 108 1.07 -4.73 -8.39
C LEU A 108 -0.43 -4.66 -8.12
N THR A 109 -0.79 -3.72 -7.25
CA THR A 109 -2.16 -3.29 -6.98
C THR A 109 -2.12 -1.81 -6.59
N TRP A 110 -3.19 -1.30 -6.01
CA TRP A 110 -3.30 0.10 -5.61
C TRP A 110 -3.16 0.29 -4.10
N ALA A 111 -2.45 1.34 -3.69
CA ALA A 111 -2.27 1.70 -2.28
C ALA A 111 -3.61 1.99 -1.58
N ASN A 112 -4.63 2.34 -2.34
CA ASN A 112 -5.99 2.65 -1.88
C ASN A 112 -6.99 1.50 -2.09
N VAL A 113 -6.52 0.25 -2.30
CA VAL A 113 -7.38 -0.92 -2.59
C VAL A 113 -8.48 -1.20 -1.54
N PHE A 114 -8.33 -0.75 -0.29
CA PHE A 114 -9.33 -0.95 0.77
C PHE A 114 -10.20 0.28 1.08
N VAL A 115 -9.99 1.39 0.37
CA VAL A 115 -10.68 2.67 0.64
C VAL A 115 -11.37 3.18 -0.63
N ASN A 116 -11.88 4.42 -0.62
CA ASN A 116 -12.57 5.05 -1.75
C ASN A 116 -13.78 4.20 -2.22
N SER A 117 -13.86 3.88 -3.52
CA SER A 117 -14.95 3.07 -4.08
C SER A 117 -15.04 1.67 -3.46
N ASN A 118 -13.93 1.16 -2.91
CA ASN A 118 -13.86 -0.14 -2.26
C ASN A 118 -14.26 -0.10 -0.78
N TYR A 119 -14.37 1.08 -0.16
CA TYR A 119 -14.60 1.19 1.28
C TYR A 119 -15.92 0.52 1.71
N GLN A 120 -16.99 0.71 0.94
CA GLN A 120 -18.29 0.11 1.26
C GLN A 120 -18.24 -1.42 1.22
N ASP A 121 -17.67 -2.00 0.17
CA ASP A 121 -17.54 -3.45 0.03
C ASP A 121 -16.56 -4.01 1.09
N PHE A 122 -15.43 -3.32 1.32
CA PHE A 122 -14.49 -3.71 2.34
C PHE A 122 -15.16 -3.81 3.72
N ASN A 123 -15.89 -2.77 4.12
CA ASN A 123 -16.57 -2.72 5.41
C ASN A 123 -17.70 -3.77 5.52
N ASN A 124 -18.42 -4.04 4.43
CA ASN A 124 -19.53 -5.00 4.42
C ASN A 124 -19.07 -6.46 4.48
N TYR A 125 -17.97 -6.81 3.81
CA TYR A 125 -17.61 -8.21 3.58
C TYR A 125 -16.38 -8.67 4.35
N PHE A 126 -15.40 -7.80 4.62
CA PHE A 126 -14.10 -8.21 5.17
C PHE A 126 -14.24 -9.00 6.47
N SER A 127 -15.05 -8.52 7.41
CA SER A 127 -15.28 -9.17 8.71
C SER A 127 -15.85 -10.58 8.58
N SER A 128 -16.73 -10.81 7.60
CA SER A 128 -17.32 -12.12 7.32
C SER A 128 -16.31 -13.05 6.67
N ILE A 129 -15.46 -12.52 5.78
CA ILE A 129 -14.43 -13.29 5.05
C ILE A 129 -13.34 -13.79 6.01
N VAL A 130 -12.90 -12.95 6.95
CA VAL A 130 -11.84 -13.32 7.90
C VAL A 130 -12.35 -14.08 9.12
N LYS A 131 -13.68 -14.23 9.29
CA LYS A 131 -14.29 -14.81 10.50
C LYS A 131 -13.79 -16.22 10.83
N GLU A 132 -13.54 -17.04 9.81
CA GLU A 132 -13.05 -18.41 9.96
C GLU A 132 -11.51 -18.50 10.06
N ARG A 133 -10.81 -17.35 10.06
CA ARG A 133 -9.35 -17.25 10.13
C ARG A 133 -8.92 -16.78 11.51
N LYS A 134 -7.76 -17.27 11.96
CA LYS A 134 -7.09 -16.70 13.13
C LYS A 134 -6.43 -15.38 12.72
N VAL A 135 -6.95 -14.27 13.25
CA VAL A 135 -6.44 -12.92 12.96
C VAL A 135 -5.55 -12.44 14.09
N TYR A 136 -4.38 -11.89 13.74
CA TYR A 136 -3.50 -11.18 14.65
C TYR A 136 -3.42 -9.72 14.20
N LEU A 137 -3.81 -8.80 15.08
CA LEU A 137 -3.67 -7.36 14.85
C LEU A 137 -2.40 -6.87 15.55
N ILE A 138 -1.51 -6.25 14.77
CA ILE A 138 -0.35 -5.51 15.28
C ILE A 138 -0.60 -4.06 14.90
N SER A 139 -0.82 -3.22 15.91
CA SER A 139 -1.07 -1.79 15.71
C SER A 139 -0.58 -1.01 16.93
N HIS A 140 -0.50 0.30 16.78
CA HIS A 140 -0.37 1.19 17.93
C HIS A 140 -1.62 1.07 18.82
N PHE A 141 -1.47 1.28 20.13
CA PHE A 141 -2.57 1.08 21.09
C PHE A 141 -3.71 2.10 20.90
N ASP A 142 -3.40 3.29 20.39
CA ASP A 142 -4.34 4.36 20.06
C ASP A 142 -4.81 4.34 18.59
N ALA A 143 -4.61 3.26 17.85
CA ALA A 143 -5.15 3.18 16.49
C ALA A 143 -6.69 3.12 16.53
N GLU A 144 -7.33 4.17 16.05
CA GLU A 144 -8.79 4.30 15.91
C GLU A 144 -9.34 3.70 14.61
#